data_AF-A0A9E1HWH9-F1
#
_entry.id   AF-A0A9E1HWH9-F1
#
_cell.length_a   1.000
_cell.length_b   1.000
_cell.length_c   1.000
_cell.angle_alpha   90.00
_cell.angle_beta   90.00
_cell.angle_gamma   90.00
#
_symmetry.space_group_name_H-M   'P 1'
#
loop_
_entity.id
_entity.type
_entity.pdbx_description
1 polymer ?
#
loop_
_entity_poly.entity_id
_entity_poly.type
_entity_poly.pdbx_seq_one_letter_code
_entity_poly.pdbx_strand_id
1 'polypeptide(L)'
;MNEEFLTGLGLDKETSDMILQKYDSERLEEGILKELGNAGVADVVAARTMLDCEGLNMDNLSQRVKTLKEEHPALFKTAIPRIVSSAETKSTLEKKDFDRMTYRERLELFKKNPDKYKKLVE
;
A
#
# COMPACT_ATOMS: atom_id res chain seq x y z
N MET A 1 9.34 -22.89 -6.62
CA MET A 1 9.23 -23.89 -5.54
C MET A 1 8.38 -25.03 -6.07
N ASN A 2 8.73 -26.30 -5.87
CA ASN A 2 7.97 -27.45 -6.38
C ASN A 2 7.62 -28.44 -5.26
N GLU A 3 6.55 -29.21 -5.46
CA GLU A 3 6.01 -30.18 -4.49
C GLU A 3 7.04 -31.24 -4.09
N GLU A 4 7.87 -31.71 -5.03
CA GLU A 4 8.95 -32.69 -4.80
C GLU A 4 10.02 -32.20 -3.82
N PHE A 5 10.29 -30.89 -3.79
CA PHE A 5 11.25 -30.30 -2.85
C PHE A 5 10.69 -30.23 -1.42
N LEU A 6 9.39 -29.92 -1.27
CA LEU A 6 8.74 -29.81 0.03
C LEU A 6 8.48 -31.19 0.66
N THR A 7 8.01 -32.14 -0.14
CA THR A 7 7.87 -33.54 0.27
C THR A 7 9.24 -34.18 0.54
N GLY A 8 10.28 -33.81 -0.22
CA GLY A 8 11.67 -34.20 0.06
C GLY A 8 12.25 -33.67 1.37
N LEU A 9 11.68 -32.60 1.93
CA LEU A 9 12.01 -32.06 3.27
C LEU A 9 11.21 -32.73 4.41
N GLY A 10 10.40 -33.75 4.08
CA GLY A 10 9.59 -34.48 5.05
C GLY A 10 8.28 -33.79 5.42
N LEU A 11 7.85 -32.78 4.66
CA LEU A 11 6.55 -32.16 4.83
C LEU A 11 5.47 -33.06 4.21
N ASP A 12 4.33 -33.15 4.89
CA ASP A 12 3.18 -33.83 4.34
C ASP A 12 2.62 -33.07 3.14
N LYS A 13 1.82 -33.76 2.32
CA LYS A 13 1.27 -33.22 1.09
C LYS A 13 0.35 -32.02 1.32
N GLU A 14 -0.42 -32.03 2.41
CA GLU A 14 -1.36 -30.98 2.76
C GLU A 14 -0.62 -29.67 3.11
N THR A 15 0.44 -29.79 3.93
CA THR A 15 1.33 -28.67 4.26
C THR A 15 2.09 -28.17 3.02
N SER A 16 2.53 -29.07 2.15
CA SER A 16 3.21 -28.70 0.90
C SER A 16 2.30 -27.92 -0.05
N ASP A 17 1.06 -28.37 -0.22
CA ASP A 17 0.04 -27.69 -1.04
C ASP A 17 -0.31 -26.30 -0.46
N MET A 18 -0.45 -26.17 0.86
CA MET A 18 -0.65 -24.89 1.53
C MET A 18 0.52 -23.92 1.28
N ILE A 19 1.77 -24.40 1.38
CA ILE A 19 2.95 -23.57 1.15
C ILE A 19 3.01 -23.12 -0.31
N LEU A 20 2.72 -24.00 -1.26
CA LEU A 20 2.70 -23.66 -2.69
C LEU A 20 1.61 -22.64 -3.01
N GLN A 21 0.39 -22.83 -2.49
CA GLN A 21 -0.69 -21.85 -2.67
C GLN A 21 -0.34 -20.48 -2.09
N LYS A 22 0.25 -20.46 -0.89
CA LYS A 22 0.67 -19.21 -0.25
C LYS A 22 1.78 -18.54 -1.06
N TYR A 23 2.75 -19.31 -1.53
CA TYR A 23 3.85 -18.83 -2.36
C TYR A 23 3.36 -18.24 -3.68
N ASP A 24 2.42 -18.89 -4.36
CA ASP A 24 1.84 -18.36 -5.60
C ASP A 24 1.03 -17.09 -5.36
N SER A 25 0.29 -17.02 -4.25
CA SER A 25 -0.46 -15.82 -3.85
C SER A 25 0.46 -14.65 -3.53
N GLU A 26 1.52 -14.87 -2.73
CA GLU A 26 2.53 -13.85 -2.40
C GLU A 26 3.27 -13.38 -3.65
N ARG A 27 3.64 -14.31 -4.54
CA ARG A 27 4.29 -13.99 -5.82
C ARG A 27 3.40 -13.16 -6.73
N LEU A 28 2.10 -13.45 -6.77
CA LEU A 28 1.12 -12.64 -7.50
C LEU A 28 1.03 -11.23 -6.89
N GLU A 29 0.92 -11.12 -5.56
CA GLU A 29 0.89 -9.82 -4.87
C GLU A 29 2.14 -8.97 -5.14
N GLU A 30 3.33 -9.57 -5.04
CA GLU A 30 4.57 -8.88 -5.39
C GLU A 30 4.59 -8.44 -6.86
N GLY A 31 4.07 -9.28 -7.76
CA GLY A 31 3.90 -8.94 -9.18
C GLY A 31 3.02 -7.71 -9.37
N ILE A 32 1.85 -7.69 -8.71
CA ILE A 32 0.90 -6.57 -8.74
C ILE A 32 1.57 -5.28 -8.28
N LEU A 33 2.21 -5.32 -7.11
CA LEU A 33 2.89 -4.15 -6.53
C LEU A 33 3.98 -3.62 -7.48
N LYS A 34 4.74 -4.52 -8.09
CA LYS A 34 5.83 -4.16 -9.00
C LYS A 34 5.30 -3.56 -10.30
N GLU A 35 4.28 -4.14 -10.92
CA GLU A 35 3.68 -3.59 -12.14
C GLU A 35 2.98 -2.25 -11.90
N LEU A 36 2.23 -2.10 -10.80
CA LEU A 36 1.61 -0.82 -10.43
C LEU A 36 2.67 0.26 -10.17
N GLY A 37 3.77 -0.10 -9.50
CA GLY A 37 4.93 0.78 -9.30
C GLY A 37 5.58 1.20 -10.62
N ASN A 38 5.83 0.24 -11.52
CA ASN A 38 6.38 0.50 -12.86
C ASN A 38 5.45 1.39 -13.70
N ALA A 39 4.14 1.22 -13.57
CA ALA A 39 3.15 1.98 -14.32
C ALA A 39 3.01 3.45 -13.84
N GLY A 40 3.64 3.79 -12.71
CA GLY A 40 3.66 5.13 -12.14
C GLY A 40 2.41 5.46 -11.32
N VAL A 41 1.80 4.48 -10.68
CA VAL A 41 0.66 4.69 -9.78
C VAL A 41 1.04 5.62 -8.63
N ALA A 42 0.20 6.61 -8.36
CA ALA A 42 0.35 7.53 -7.23
C ALA A 42 -0.07 6.90 -5.90
N ASP A 43 -1.09 6.04 -5.92
CA ASP A 43 -1.58 5.30 -4.75
C ASP A 43 -1.80 3.82 -5.08
N VAL A 44 -0.85 2.99 -4.65
CA VAL A 44 -0.82 1.55 -4.94
C VAL A 44 -1.96 0.82 -4.23
N VAL A 45 -2.41 1.31 -3.07
CA VAL A 45 -3.52 0.69 -2.32
C VAL A 45 -4.82 0.94 -3.07
N ALA A 46 -5.07 2.19 -3.46
CA ALA A 46 -6.27 2.54 -4.24
C ALA A 46 -6.29 1.83 -5.61
N ALA A 47 -5.14 1.78 -6.30
CA ALA A 47 -5.02 1.07 -7.56
C ALA A 47 -5.25 -0.45 -7.38
N ARG A 48 -4.74 -1.05 -6.31
CA ARG A 48 -5.00 -2.46 -5.98
C ARG A 48 -6.47 -2.73 -5.68
N THR A 49 -7.18 -1.83 -4.99
CA THR A 49 -8.61 -1.99 -4.73
C THR A 49 -9.45 -1.89 -6.00
N MET A 50 -9.02 -1.08 -6.97
CA MET A 50 -9.70 -0.95 -8.27
C MET A 50 -9.27 -2.02 -9.26
N LEU A 51 -8.10 -2.64 -9.06
CA LEU A 51 -7.66 -3.80 -9.81
C LEU A 51 -8.52 -4.98 -9.36
N ASP A 52 -9.59 -5.24 -10.11
CA ASP A 52 -10.46 -6.38 -9.90
C ASP A 52 -9.63 -7.68 -9.81
N CYS A 53 -9.56 -8.24 -8.60
CA CYS A 53 -8.75 -9.42 -8.29
C CYS A 53 -9.36 -10.71 -8.85
N GLU A 54 -10.62 -10.68 -9.32
CA GLU A 54 -11.25 -11.87 -9.89
C GLU A 54 -10.61 -12.28 -11.21
N GLY A 55 -9.95 -13.45 -11.21
CA GLY A 55 -9.25 -13.99 -12.36
C GLY A 55 -7.93 -13.30 -12.69
N LEU A 56 -7.38 -12.49 -11.77
CA LEU A 56 -6.10 -11.83 -11.95
C LEU A 56 -4.94 -12.84 -11.88
N ASN A 57 -4.10 -12.86 -12.91
CA ASN A 57 -2.90 -13.68 -12.98
C ASN A 57 -1.73 -12.88 -13.58
N MET A 58 -0.50 -13.38 -13.45
CA MET A 58 0.68 -12.67 -13.95
C MET A 58 0.62 -12.36 -15.46
N ASP A 59 -0.04 -13.21 -16.24
CA ASP A 59 -0.17 -13.05 -17.69
C ASP A 59 -1.12 -11.90 -18.08
N ASN A 60 -2.22 -11.71 -17.33
CA ASN A 60 -3.20 -10.66 -17.61
C ASN A 60 -2.97 -9.37 -16.80
N LEU A 61 -2.07 -9.40 -15.82
CA LEU A 61 -1.76 -8.30 -14.92
C LEU A 61 -1.41 -7.02 -15.69
N SER A 62 -0.46 -7.09 -16.62
CA SER A 62 0.01 -5.89 -17.34
C SER A 62 -1.08 -5.28 -18.21
N GLN A 63 -1.96 -6.11 -18.78
CA GLN A 63 -3.10 -5.64 -19.57
C GLN A 63 -4.16 -4.98 -18.67
N ARG A 64 -4.48 -5.59 -17.52
CA ARG A 64 -5.39 -5.02 -16.53
C ARG A 64 -4.88 -3.70 -15.95
N VAL A 65 -3.58 -3.59 -15.68
CA VAL A 65 -2.96 -2.34 -15.21
C VAL A 65 -3.04 -1.24 -16.28
N LYS A 66 -2.89 -1.58 -17.57
CA LYS A 66 -3.10 -0.64 -18.68
C LYS A 66 -4.55 -0.18 -18.76
N THR A 67 -5.51 -1.11 -18.71
CA THR A 67 -6.95 -0.78 -18.68
C THR A 67 -7.27 0.12 -17.49
N LEU A 68 -6.75 -0.19 -16.31
CA LEU A 68 -6.93 0.63 -15.11
C LEU A 68 -6.35 2.05 -15.30
N LYS A 69 -5.23 2.18 -16.01
CA LYS A 69 -4.63 3.47 -16.35
C LYS A 69 -5.46 4.29 -17.32
N GLU A 70 -6.15 3.64 -18.25
CA GLU A 70 -7.04 4.27 -19.22
C GLU A 70 -8.38 4.67 -18.58
N GLU A 71 -8.96 3.81 -17.74
CA GLU A 71 -10.22 4.05 -17.05
C GLU A 71 -10.08 5.04 -15.89
N HIS A 72 -8.98 4.95 -15.15
CA HIS A 72 -8.71 5.74 -13.96
C HIS A 72 -7.34 6.46 -14.04
N PRO A 73 -7.15 7.36 -15.02
CA PRO A 73 -5.89 8.07 -15.20
C PRO A 73 -5.53 8.94 -13.99
N ALA A 74 -6.51 9.31 -13.15
CA ALA A 74 -6.29 10.05 -11.91
C ALA A 74 -5.44 9.27 -10.87
N LEU A 75 -5.48 7.93 -10.91
CA LEU A 75 -4.63 7.09 -10.04
C LEU A 75 -3.16 7.08 -10.48
N PHE A 76 -2.88 7.46 -11.72
CA PHE A 76 -1.55 7.45 -12.34
C PHE A 76 -1.00 8.85 -12.62
N LYS A 77 -1.86 9.87 -12.68
CA LYS A 77 -1.46 11.26 -12.84
C LYS A 77 -1.05 11.82 -11.48
N THR A 78 0.25 11.96 -11.27
CA THR A 78 0.84 12.78 -10.22
C THR A 78 0.58 14.27 -10.48
N ALA A 79 -0.67 14.71 -10.39
CA ALA A 79 -1.05 16.12 -10.32
C ALA A 79 -1.44 16.53 -8.89
N ILE A 80 -1.08 15.71 -7.90
CA ILE A 80 -1.11 16.13 -6.49
C ILE A 80 0.26 16.74 -6.21
N PRO A 81 0.37 18.03 -5.83
CA PRO A 81 1.63 18.61 -5.43
C PRO A 81 2.20 17.74 -4.32
N ARG A 82 3.37 17.14 -4.57
CA ARG A 82 4.12 16.35 -3.59
C ARG A 82 4.42 17.24 -2.39
N ILE A 83 3.57 17.20 -1.37
CA ILE A 83 4.05 17.36 0.00
C ILE A 83 4.62 16.00 0.36
N VAL A 84 5.91 15.85 0.08
CA VAL A 84 6.71 14.74 0.58
C VAL A 84 6.72 14.87 2.10
N SER A 85 5.81 14.17 2.78
CA SER A 85 5.97 13.86 4.20
C SER A 85 6.81 12.58 4.34
N SER A 86 7.99 12.58 3.70
CA SER A 86 9.09 11.74 4.14
C SER A 86 9.67 12.40 5.38
N ALA A 87 9.10 12.09 6.54
CA ALA A 87 9.72 12.36 7.81
C ALA A 87 9.12 11.41 8.85
N GLU A 88 9.74 10.23 8.97
CA GLU A 88 9.91 9.54 10.25
C GLU A 88 10.74 10.41 11.21
N THR A 89 10.35 11.66 11.40
CA THR A 89 10.86 12.44 12.51
C THR A 89 9.82 12.24 13.60
N LYS A 90 10.25 11.57 14.67
CA LYS A 90 9.76 11.80 16.02
C LYS A 90 9.89 13.30 16.33
N SER A 91 9.08 14.13 15.69
CA SER A 91 8.93 15.52 16.01
C SER A 91 7.94 15.53 17.15
N THR A 92 8.52 15.48 18.35
CA THR A 92 7.92 15.96 19.57
C THR A 92 7.38 17.35 19.25
N LEU A 93 6.10 17.42 18.90
CA LEU A 93 5.46 18.68 18.55
C LEU A 93 5.37 19.42 19.88
N GLU A 94 6.18 20.44 20.08
CA GLU A 94 6.19 21.19 21.33
C GLU A 94 4.98 22.14 21.37
N LYS A 95 4.48 22.45 22.58
CA LYS A 95 3.31 23.33 22.79
C LYS A 95 3.46 24.68 22.08
N LYS A 96 4.69 25.18 21.95
CA LYS A 96 5.04 26.42 21.24
C LYS A 96 4.72 26.37 19.74
N ASP A 97 4.89 25.21 19.11
CA ASP A 97 4.56 25.03 17.69
C ASP A 97 3.06 24.88 17.50
N PHE A 98 2.38 24.20 18.44
CA PHE A 98 0.92 24.10 18.44
C PHE A 98 0.24 25.47 18.57
N ASP A 99 0.77 26.38 19.38
CA ASP A 99 0.21 27.72 19.51
C ASP A 99 0.33 28.55 18.23
N ARG A 100 1.36 28.28 17.41
CA ARG A 100 1.57 28.95 16.11
C ARG A 100 0.77 28.32 14.97
N MET A 101 0.18 27.14 15.17
CA MET A 101 -0.64 26.49 14.16
C MET A 101 -1.96 27.21 13.94
N THR A 102 -2.36 27.32 12.68
CA THR A 102 -3.66 27.83 12.29
C THR A 102 -4.77 26.87 12.73
N TYR A 103 -5.99 27.40 12.86
CA TYR A 103 -7.16 26.60 13.26
C TYR A 103 -7.38 25.36 12.38
N ARG A 104 -7.05 25.45 11.08
CA ARG A 104 -7.14 24.32 10.14
C ARG A 104 -6.13 23.23 10.47
N GLU A 105 -4.89 23.59 10.76
CA GLU A 105 -3.83 22.62 11.12
C GLU A 105 -4.11 21.96 12.46
N ARG A 106 -4.65 22.71 13.42
CA ARG A 106 -5.12 22.19 14.71
C ARG A 106 -6.23 21.14 14.53
N LEU A 107 -7.19 21.39 13.64
CA LEU A 107 -8.25 20.44 13.29
C LEU A 107 -7.70 19.18 12.61
N GLU A 108 -6.72 19.31 11.72
CA GLU A 108 -6.09 18.15 11.10
C GLU A 108 -5.28 17.32 12.12
N LEU A 109 -4.62 17.97 13.07
CA LEU A 109 -3.92 17.30 14.16
C LEU A 109 -4.90 16.52 15.06
N PHE A 110 -6.05 17.12 15.40
CA PHE A 110 -7.11 16.44 16.15
C PHE A 110 -7.65 15.22 15.40
N LYS A 111 -7.89 15.34 14.08
CA LYS A 111 -8.39 14.23 13.24
C LYS A 111 -7.39 13.09 13.10
N LYS A 112 -6.09 13.40 12.98
CA LYS A 112 -5.03 12.40 12.79
C LYS A 112 -4.57 11.76 14.10
N ASN A 113 -4.53 12.52 15.19
CA ASN A 113 -4.06 12.06 16.51
C ASN A 113 -4.75 12.85 17.66
N PRO A 114 -5.97 12.47 18.07
CA PRO A 114 -6.74 13.19 19.08
C PRO A 114 -6.06 13.21 20.45
N ASP A 115 -5.33 12.16 20.84
CA ASP A 115 -4.60 12.09 22.11
C ASP A 115 -3.41 13.06 22.17
N LYS A 116 -2.72 13.27 21.05
CA LYS A 116 -1.62 14.24 20.95
C LYS A 116 -2.16 15.67 21.03
N TYR A 117 -3.31 15.93 20.39
CA TYR A 117 -4.00 17.22 20.48
C TYR A 117 -4.40 17.55 21.92
N LYS A 118 -5.02 16.61 22.65
CA LYS A 118 -5.43 16.82 24.06
C LYS A 118 -4.23 17.19 24.95
N LYS A 119 -3.12 16.46 24.83
CA LYS A 119 -1.88 16.73 25.59
C LYS A 119 -1.22 18.08 25.28
N LEU A 120 -1.51 18.68 24.12
CA LEU A 120 -0.96 19.98 23.72
C LEU A 120 -1.89 21.14 24.06
N VAL A 121 -3.17 20.86 24.28
CA VAL A 121 -4.19 21.83 24.69
C VAL A 121 -4.25 22.00 26.22
N GLU A 122 -3.97 20.94 27.00
CA GLU A 122 -3.69 21.05 28.44
C GLU A 122 -2.43 21.90 28.70
#